data_AF-X0RS16-F1
#
_entry.id   AF-X0RS16-F1
#
_cell.length_a   1.000
_cell.length_b   1.000
_cell.length_c   1.000
_cell.angle_alpha   90.00
_cell.angle_beta   90.00
_cell.angle_gamma   90.00
#
_symmetry.space_group_name_H-M   'P 1'
#
loop_
_entity.id
_entity.type
_entity.pdbx_description
1 polymer ?
#
loop_
_entity_poly.entity_id
_entity_poly.type
_entity_poly.pdbx_seq_one_letter_code
_entity_poly.pdbx_strand_id
1 'polypeptide(L)'
;DNVCYFHGTGFSGIHPAWNALNGKLMSVVMGHCHSRAGIKWLATPTQRIFGMDVGTGIDSKAWQFVYGKHLKFRPILSCGVVINGMPYLEVMPCAKGEKYNV
;
A
#
# COMPACT_ATOMS: atom_id res chain seq x y z
N ASP A 1 -14.95 11.65 -0.20
CA ASP A 1 -13.53 12.07 -0.23
C ASP A 1 -12.92 12.11 -1.65
N ASN A 2 -13.62 11.65 -2.71
CA ASN A 2 -13.10 11.61 -4.09
C ASN A 2 -11.82 10.76 -4.23
N VAL A 3 -11.81 9.60 -3.55
CA VAL A 3 -10.71 8.65 -3.56
C VAL A 3 -11.18 7.32 -4.15
N CYS A 4 -10.39 6.74 -5.05
CA CYS A 4 -10.66 5.43 -5.64
C CYS A 4 -10.02 4.33 -4.80
N TYR A 5 -10.84 3.51 -4.15
CA TYR A 5 -10.43 2.33 -3.39
C TYR A 5 -10.63 1.08 -4.22
N PHE A 6 -9.58 0.31 -4.45
CA PHE A 6 -9.68 -0.93 -5.23
C PHE A 6 -8.54 -1.89 -4.90
N HIS A 7 -8.68 -3.16 -5.31
CA HIS A 7 -7.69 -4.18 -4.96
C HIS A 7 -6.28 -3.86 -5.49
N GLY A 8 -6.16 -3.46 -6.76
CA GLY A 8 -4.87 -3.10 -7.37
C GLY A 8 -4.38 -3.98 -8.52
N THR A 9 -5.13 -5.00 -8.93
CA THR A 9 -4.73 -5.91 -10.03
C THR A 9 -4.38 -5.12 -11.29
N GLY A 10 -3.24 -5.46 -11.89
CA GLY A 10 -2.72 -4.78 -13.08
C GLY A 10 -1.80 -3.59 -12.78
N PHE A 11 -1.65 -3.18 -11.52
CA PHE A 11 -0.71 -2.15 -11.10
C PHE A 11 0.38 -2.75 -10.19
N SER A 12 1.64 -2.45 -10.50
CA SER A 12 2.82 -2.96 -9.78
C SER A 12 4.00 -1.98 -9.87
N GLY A 13 5.17 -2.38 -9.38
CA GLY A 13 6.40 -1.60 -9.39
C GLY A 13 6.83 -1.11 -8.00
N ILE A 14 7.60 -0.02 -7.96
CA ILE A 14 8.06 0.58 -6.69
C ILE A 14 6.94 1.39 -6.03
N HIS A 15 6.08 2.02 -6.82
CA HIS A 15 4.93 2.81 -6.37
C HIS A 15 3.65 2.41 -7.13
N PRO A 16 3.06 1.23 -6.85
CA PRO A 16 1.89 0.74 -7.57
C PRO A 16 0.70 1.71 -7.55
N ALA A 17 0.37 2.29 -6.39
CA ALA A 17 -0.69 3.28 -6.25
C ALA A 17 -0.39 4.57 -7.03
N TRP A 18 0.88 5.00 -7.10
CA TRP A 18 1.27 6.13 -7.95
C TRP A 18 1.02 5.83 -9.44
N ASN A 19 1.34 4.61 -9.87
CA ASN A 19 1.11 4.19 -11.25
C ASN A 19 -0.39 4.17 -11.57
N ALA A 20 -1.22 3.70 -10.63
CA ALA A 20 -2.68 3.76 -10.76
C ALA A 20 -3.22 5.19 -10.78
N LEU A 21 -2.69 6.07 -9.93
CA LEU A 21 -3.04 7.50 -9.90
C LEU A 21 -2.81 8.17 -11.24
N ASN A 22 -1.68 7.90 -11.91
CA ASN A 22 -1.39 8.52 -13.21
C ASN A 22 -2.39 8.11 -14.31
N GLY A 23 -2.92 6.88 -14.24
CA GLY A 23 -3.95 6.43 -15.18
C GLY A 23 -5.37 6.89 -14.82
N LYS A 24 -5.65 7.06 -13.53
CA LYS A 24 -7.00 7.42 -13.03
C LYS A 24 -7.20 8.92 -12.82
N LEU A 25 -6.11 9.69 -12.76
CA LEU A 25 -6.09 11.15 -12.55
C LEU A 25 -6.85 11.60 -11.29
N MET A 26 -6.84 10.77 -10.25
CA MET A 26 -7.49 11.04 -8.96
C MET A 26 -6.73 10.38 -7.81
N SER A 27 -7.07 10.72 -6.57
CA SER A 27 -6.52 10.02 -5.41
C SER A 27 -6.92 8.55 -5.43
N VAL A 28 -5.99 7.67 -5.08
CA VAL A 28 -6.19 6.22 -5.10
C VAL A 28 -5.66 5.57 -3.82
N VAL A 29 -6.32 4.51 -3.41
CA VAL A 29 -5.87 3.61 -2.35
C VAL A 29 -5.97 2.19 -2.90
N MET A 30 -4.87 1.46 -2.85
CA MET A 30 -4.83 0.08 -3.29
C MET A 30 -3.90 -0.78 -2.46
N GLY A 31 -4.15 -2.08 -2.52
CA GLY A 31 -3.28 -3.11 -1.94
C GLY A 31 -2.54 -3.86 -3.04
N HIS A 32 -2.74 -5.18 -3.10
CA HIS A 32 -2.22 -6.11 -4.11
C HIS A 32 -0.70 -6.36 -4.05
N CYS A 33 0.11 -5.31 -3.98
CA CYS A 33 1.56 -5.44 -3.87
C CYS A 33 1.97 -5.56 -2.39
N HIS A 34 1.91 -6.77 -1.84
CA HIS A 34 2.07 -7.04 -0.40
C HIS A 34 3.38 -6.53 0.23
N SER A 35 4.41 -6.30 -0.57
CA SER A 35 5.72 -5.77 -0.14
C SER A 35 5.86 -4.25 -0.31
N ARG A 36 4.76 -3.54 -0.54
CA ARG A 36 4.72 -2.08 -0.76
C ARG A 36 3.73 -1.46 0.21
N ALA A 37 4.17 -0.40 0.85
CA ALA A 37 3.34 0.43 1.69
C ALA A 37 3.90 1.85 1.63
N GLY A 38 3.05 2.85 1.41
CA GLY A 38 3.48 4.23 1.37
C GLY A 38 2.42 5.17 0.81
N ILE A 39 2.59 6.46 1.07
CA ILE A 39 1.75 7.53 0.53
C ILE A 39 2.64 8.41 -0.35
N LYS A 40 2.18 8.71 -1.56
CA LYS A 40 2.80 9.69 -2.46
C LYS A 40 1.80 10.73 -2.90
N TRP A 41 2.22 11.99 -2.85
CA TRP A 41 1.41 13.14 -3.20
C TRP A 41 1.82 13.74 -4.54
N LEU A 42 0.83 14.17 -5.30
CA LEU A 42 0.97 15.04 -6.45
C LEU A 42 0.12 16.30 -6.20
N ALA A 43 0.72 17.46 -6.41
CA ALA A 43 0.02 18.73 -6.37
C ALA A 43 0.23 19.47 -7.69
N THR A 44 -0.86 20.01 -8.23
CA THR A 44 -0.87 20.93 -9.36
C THR A 44 -1.58 22.21 -8.93
N PRO A 45 -1.59 23.28 -9.74
CA PRO A 45 -2.37 24.48 -9.45
C PRO A 45 -3.88 24.25 -9.30
N THR A 46 -4.41 23.14 -9.84
CA THR A 46 -5.84 22.86 -9.89
C THR A 46 -6.30 21.74 -8.95
N GLN A 47 -5.39 20.87 -8.50
CA GLN A 47 -5.74 19.75 -7.64
C GLN A 47 -4.58 19.23 -6.79
N ARG A 48 -4.93 18.54 -5.71
CA ARG A 48 -4.00 17.78 -4.88
C ARG A 48 -4.54 16.37 -4.71
N ILE A 49 -3.77 15.39 -5.16
CA ILE A 49 -4.16 13.98 -5.15
C ILE A 49 -3.03 13.11 -4.59
N PHE A 50 -3.38 11.92 -4.10
CA PHE A 50 -2.41 10.99 -3.52
C PHE A 50 -2.61 9.56 -3.99
N GLY A 51 -1.53 8.80 -4.09
CA GLY A 51 -1.56 7.34 -4.20
C GLY A 51 -1.11 6.73 -2.88
N MET A 52 -1.96 5.92 -2.26
CA MET A 52 -1.64 5.15 -1.06
C MET A 52 -1.58 3.66 -1.38
N ASP A 53 -0.39 3.09 -1.25
CA ASP A 53 -0.16 1.65 -1.20
C ASP A 53 -0.38 1.19 0.23
N VAL A 54 -1.36 0.30 0.45
CA VAL A 54 -1.58 -0.40 1.71
C VAL A 54 -0.95 -1.78 1.57
N GLY A 55 -0.08 -2.13 2.52
CA GLY A 55 0.53 -3.44 2.65
C GLY A 55 -0.48 -4.56 2.93
N THR A 56 0.03 -5.73 3.31
CA THR A 56 -0.80 -6.88 3.65
C THR A 56 -1.52 -6.66 4.99
N GLY A 57 -2.67 -7.31 5.19
CA GLY A 57 -3.35 -7.41 6.49
C GLY A 57 -3.08 -8.73 7.22
N ILE A 58 -2.21 -9.59 6.68
CA ILE A 58 -1.95 -10.95 7.17
C ILE A 58 -0.52 -11.02 7.74
N ASP A 59 -0.38 -11.70 8.87
CA ASP A 59 0.92 -12.04 9.48
C ASP A 59 1.77 -12.87 8.50
N SER A 60 3.01 -12.46 8.28
CA SER A 60 3.93 -13.14 7.36
C SER A 60 4.25 -14.60 7.77
N LYS A 61 4.06 -14.96 9.03
CA LYS A 61 4.23 -16.33 9.56
C LYS A 61 2.98 -17.19 9.45
N ALA A 62 1.84 -16.62 9.05
CA ALA A 62 0.64 -17.39 8.81
C ALA A 62 0.85 -18.40 7.67
N TRP A 63 0.24 -19.58 7.76
CA TRP A 63 0.42 -20.64 6.76
C TRP A 63 0.07 -20.16 5.34
N GLN A 64 -0.92 -19.29 5.23
CA GLN A 64 -1.39 -18.68 3.99
C GLN A 64 -0.32 -17.83 3.28
N PHE A 65 0.77 -17.44 3.97
CA PHE A 65 1.86 -16.63 3.43
C PHE A 65 3.19 -17.38 3.31
N VAL A 66 3.22 -18.71 3.45
CA VAL A 66 4.46 -19.52 3.35
C VAL A 66 5.16 -19.35 1.99
N TYR A 67 4.43 -19.09 0.91
CA TYR A 67 5.01 -18.75 -0.40
C TYR A 67 5.91 -17.50 -0.34
N GLY A 68 5.63 -16.59 0.60
CA GLY A 68 6.34 -15.35 0.83
C GLY A 68 7.79 -15.55 1.31
N LYS A 69 8.14 -16.75 1.81
CA LYS A 69 9.48 -17.06 2.33
C LYS A 69 10.59 -16.84 1.30
N HIS A 70 10.31 -17.10 0.03
CA HIS A 70 11.27 -16.97 -1.08
C HIS A 70 11.18 -15.63 -1.82
N LEU A 71 10.28 -14.73 -1.41
CA LEU A 71 10.18 -13.42 -2.04
C LEU A 71 11.39 -12.56 -1.67
N LYS A 72 11.97 -11.91 -2.69
CA LYS A 72 13.08 -10.95 -2.53
C LYS A 72 12.70 -9.78 -1.63
N PHE A 73 11.46 -9.32 -1.73
CA PHE A 73 10.92 -8.23 -0.92
C PHE A 73 9.90 -8.78 0.06
N ARG A 74 10.07 -8.47 1.34
CA ARG A 74 9.21 -8.99 2.40
C ARG A 74 7.87 -8.25 2.44
N PRO A 75 6.78 -8.91 2.86
CA PRO A 75 5.52 -8.25 3.07
C PRO A 75 5.64 -7.13 4.10
N ILE A 76 4.83 -6.09 3.95
CA ILE A 76 4.70 -5.01 4.93
C ILE A 76 3.30 -5.08 5.50
N LEU A 77 3.16 -5.23 6.83
CA LEU A 77 1.87 -5.10 7.49
C LEU A 77 1.58 -3.61 7.66
N SER A 78 0.41 -3.17 7.20
CA SER A 78 0.00 -1.78 7.40
C SER A 78 -1.50 -1.61 7.33
N CYS A 79 -1.98 -0.54 7.95
CA CYS A 79 -3.36 -0.09 7.87
C CYS A 79 -3.40 1.33 7.32
N GLY A 80 -4.09 1.53 6.20
CA GLY A 80 -4.34 2.84 5.64
C GLY A 80 -5.73 3.34 6.02
N VAL A 81 -5.85 4.59 6.47
CA VAL A 81 -7.12 5.27 6.69
C VAL A 81 -7.13 6.60 5.96
N VAL A 82 -8.31 7.03 5.51
CA VAL A 82 -8.49 8.35 4.90
C VAL A 82 -9.51 9.12 5.72
N ILE A 83 -9.08 10.24 6.30
CA ILE A 83 -9.89 11.06 7.20
C ILE A 83 -10.10 12.40 6.52
N ASN A 84 -11.33 12.70 6.12
CA ASN A 84 -11.69 13.95 5.43
C ASN A 84 -10.80 14.23 4.20
N GLY A 85 -10.44 13.20 3.43
CA GLY A 85 -9.58 13.31 2.24
C GLY A 85 -8.08 13.33 2.55
N MET A 86 -7.67 13.22 3.81
CA MET A 86 -6.26 13.11 4.21
C MET A 86 -5.89 11.64 4.48
N PRO A 87 -4.93 11.06 3.73
CA PRO A 87 -4.44 9.72 3.96
C PRO A 87 -3.49 9.65 5.17
N TYR A 88 -3.64 8.59 5.94
CA TYR A 88 -2.74 8.16 6.99
C TYR A 88 -2.42 6.69 6.78
N LEU A 89 -1.17 6.32 6.94
CA LEU A 89 -0.72 4.94 6.79
C LEU A 89 0.08 4.57 8.03
N GLU A 90 -0.45 3.64 8.79
CA GLU A 90 0.24 3.05 9.93
C GLU A 90 0.95 1.78 9.47
N VAL A 91 2.28 1.79 9.51
CA VAL A 91 3.10 0.61 9.25
C VAL A 91 3.35 -0.11 10.57
N MET A 92 3.11 -1.41 10.59
CA MET A 92 3.16 -2.23 11.80
C MET A 92 4.20 -3.35 11.66
N PRO A 93 4.70 -3.88 12.79
CA PRO A 93 5.43 -5.14 12.80
C PRO A 93 4.59 -6.24 12.11
N CYS A 94 5.10 -6.81 11.02
CA CYS A 94 4.46 -7.85 10.21
C CYS A 94 4.40 -9.25 10.87
N ALA A 95 4.88 -9.38 12.10
CA ALA A 95 4.73 -10.51 13.02
C ALA A 95 5.09 -10.11 14.46
N LYS A 96 4.66 -10.93 15.43
CA LYS A 96 5.08 -10.79 16.85
C LYS A 96 6.61 -10.91 16.96
N GLY A 97 7.26 -9.85 17.46
CA GLY A 97 8.71 -9.81 17.72
C GLY A 97 9.58 -9.32 16.55
N GLU A 98 9.03 -8.58 15.58
CA GLU A 98 9.74 -8.28 14.33
C GLU A 98 10.78 -7.15 14.40
N LYS A 99 11.91 -7.39 13.70
CA LYS A 99 12.93 -6.42 13.27
C LYS A 99 13.47 -6.88 11.90
N TYR A 100 12.63 -6.83 10.87
CA TYR A 100 12.89 -7.23 9.46
C TYR A 100 13.15 -8.72 9.14
N ASN A 101 12.54 -9.64 9.90
CA ASN A 101 12.32 -11.04 9.53
C ASN A 101 13.55 -11.93 9.20
N VAL A 102 14.16 -12.52 10.24
CA VAL A 102 14.88 -13.82 10.17
C VAL A 102 13.97 -14.92 9.63
#